data_AF-A0A9D6RDN5-F1
#
_entry.id   AF-A0A9D6RDN5-F1
#
_cell.length_a   1.000
_cell.length_b   1.000
_cell.length_c   1.000
_cell.angle_alpha   90.00
_cell.angle_beta   90.00
_cell.angle_gamma   90.00
#
_symmetry.space_group_name_H-M   'P 1'
#
loop_
_entity.id
_entity.type
_entity.pdbx_description
1 polymer ?
#
loop_
_entity_poly.entity_id
_entity_poly.type
_entity_poly.pdbx_seq_one_letter_code
_entity_poly.pdbx_strand_id
1 'polypeptide(L)'
;MTNAAERVRQLVDRRGEIQNHDVATALRVSPATAHRLLQALVVGGNLQRHGKGPASRYRLRAIRRRFRLKNLDEHRVWDEVAAEIARIRPLQPDAARSLAYAASEILNNAVDHSRGRTVVVAVAFDKGGTTVTTIQDDGVGVFRRVCQDFGYATPQDAIVQLEKGKLTSDPARHSGEGLFFSSKAVTRFRLESQGIAWIVDSQVRDSGIGPSDAGRGTRVRLETVSGHVPRLEDVFASYTDPGSLRFTRTRATIKLAALGTTLVSRSEAKRLVARLTDFRNVTLDFSGIDVVGQGFCDEVFRVFARAHPKVALEPVGMNDTVAFMVARARAAAAMR
;
A
#
# COMPACT_ATOMS: atom_id res chain seq x y z
N MET A 1 -3.62 22.85 -24.07
CA MET A 1 -3.17 23.74 -22.97
C MET A 1 -1.95 24.51 -23.44
N THR A 2 -1.84 25.81 -23.18
CA THR A 2 -0.68 26.64 -23.60
C THR A 2 0.59 26.22 -22.85
N ASN A 3 1.75 26.32 -23.51
CA ASN A 3 3.07 26.01 -22.94
C ASN A 3 3.30 26.70 -21.57
N ALA A 4 2.84 27.94 -21.39
CA ALA A 4 2.94 28.67 -20.13
C ALA A 4 2.18 28.01 -18.96
N ALA A 5 0.97 27.48 -19.19
CA ALA A 5 0.18 26.82 -18.15
C ALA A 5 0.80 25.51 -17.67
N GLU A 6 1.45 24.78 -18.58
CA GLU A 6 2.24 23.59 -18.26
C GLU A 6 3.47 23.95 -17.40
N ARG A 7 4.22 24.99 -17.79
CA ARG A 7 5.37 25.49 -17.03
C ARG A 7 5.01 25.94 -15.60
N VAL A 8 3.84 26.57 -15.42
CA VAL A 8 3.36 26.91 -14.07
C VAL A 8 3.06 25.64 -13.27
N ARG A 9 2.38 24.66 -13.86
CA ARG A 9 2.11 23.38 -13.17
C ARG A 9 3.40 22.65 -12.78
N GLN A 10 4.40 22.58 -13.66
CA GLN A 10 5.73 22.03 -13.35
C GLN A 10 6.45 22.81 -12.24
N LEU A 11 6.25 24.12 -12.15
CA LEU A 11 6.80 24.92 -11.05
C LEU A 11 6.14 24.58 -9.71
N VAL A 12 4.81 24.49 -9.68
CA VAL A 12 4.06 24.05 -8.49
C VAL A 12 4.46 22.63 -8.12
N ASP A 13 4.61 21.75 -9.09
CA ASP A 13 4.97 20.34 -8.87
C ASP A 13 6.30 20.18 -8.13
N ARG A 14 7.29 21.02 -8.47
CA ARG A 14 8.61 21.02 -7.82
C ARG A 14 8.59 21.67 -6.44
N ARG A 15 7.80 22.72 -6.25
CA ARG A 15 7.83 23.55 -5.02
C ARG A 15 6.72 23.20 -4.02
N GLY A 16 5.71 22.44 -4.43
CA GLY A 16 4.47 22.18 -3.69
C GLY A 16 3.51 23.38 -3.68
N GLU A 17 4.04 24.57 -3.42
CA GLU A 17 3.28 25.82 -3.37
C GLU A 17 4.10 26.98 -3.95
N ILE A 18 3.42 27.92 -4.60
CA ILE A 18 4.04 29.08 -5.25
C ILE A 18 3.27 30.38 -5.01
N GLN A 19 3.93 31.50 -5.23
CA GLN A 19 3.36 32.85 -5.29
C GLN A 19 3.43 33.43 -6.70
N ASN A 20 2.81 34.61 -6.88
CA ASN A 20 2.85 35.35 -8.14
C ASN A 20 4.30 35.68 -8.59
N HIS A 21 5.17 36.07 -7.64
CA HIS A 21 6.54 36.44 -7.95
C HIS A 21 7.37 35.24 -8.45
N ASP A 22 7.10 34.03 -7.95
CA ASP A 22 7.75 32.81 -8.41
C ASP A 22 7.45 32.55 -9.89
N VAL A 23 6.19 32.72 -10.29
CA VAL A 23 5.76 32.57 -11.69
C VAL A 23 6.38 33.64 -12.57
N ALA A 24 6.35 34.90 -12.13
CA ALA A 24 6.91 36.03 -12.88
C ALA A 24 8.41 35.81 -13.17
N THR A 25 9.17 35.41 -12.15
CA THR A 25 10.60 35.11 -12.27
C THR A 25 10.86 33.87 -13.14
N ALA A 26 10.19 32.75 -12.87
CA ALA A 26 10.44 31.49 -13.56
C ALA A 26 10.05 31.52 -15.05
N LEU A 27 9.01 32.27 -15.39
CA LEU A 27 8.54 32.41 -16.76
C LEU A 27 9.09 33.67 -17.47
N ARG A 28 9.80 34.55 -16.76
CA ARG A 28 10.29 35.85 -17.24
C ARG A 28 9.16 36.70 -17.84
N VAL A 29 8.07 36.84 -17.09
CA VAL A 29 6.88 37.62 -17.48
C VAL A 29 6.56 38.70 -16.45
N SER A 30 5.76 39.68 -16.85
CA SER A 30 5.30 40.72 -15.92
C SER A 30 4.48 40.11 -14.75
N PRO A 31 4.48 40.73 -13.56
CA PRO A 31 3.62 40.31 -12.45
C PRO A 31 2.13 40.24 -12.81
N ALA A 32 1.65 41.12 -13.71
CA ALA A 32 0.28 41.11 -14.19
C ALA A 32 -0.02 39.89 -15.08
N THR A 33 0.92 39.51 -15.96
CA THR A 33 0.81 38.31 -16.79
C THR A 33 0.83 37.04 -15.93
N ALA A 34 1.74 36.96 -14.95
CA ALA A 34 1.78 35.87 -13.98
C ALA A 34 0.45 35.73 -13.23
N HIS A 35 -0.13 36.86 -12.81
CA HIS A 35 -1.42 36.88 -12.12
C HIS A 35 -2.55 36.32 -13.00
N ARG A 36 -2.63 36.76 -14.27
CA ARG A 36 -3.63 36.24 -15.22
C ARG A 36 -3.50 34.74 -15.45
N LEU A 37 -2.27 34.22 -15.57
CA LEU A 37 -2.02 32.78 -15.71
C LEU A 37 -2.49 32.00 -14.48
N LEU A 38 -2.16 32.48 -13.28
CA LEU A 38 -2.60 31.86 -12.03
C LEU A 38 -4.13 31.89 -11.89
N GLN A 39 -4.78 33.02 -12.21
CA GLN A 39 -6.24 33.12 -12.20
C GLN A 39 -6.89 32.16 -13.19
N ALA A 40 -6.37 32.07 -14.42
CA ALA A 40 -6.87 31.13 -15.41
C ALA A 40 -6.77 29.66 -14.93
N LEU A 41 -5.68 29.31 -14.25
CA LEU A 41 -5.48 27.97 -13.68
C LEU A 41 -6.36 27.69 -12.44
N VAL A 42 -6.72 28.73 -11.67
CA VAL A 42 -7.67 28.62 -10.56
C VAL A 42 -9.09 28.44 -11.10
N VAL A 43 -9.51 29.27 -12.06
CA VAL A 43 -10.83 29.17 -12.72
C VAL A 43 -10.97 27.83 -13.46
N GLY A 44 -9.91 27.39 -14.14
CA GLY A 44 -9.83 26.07 -14.77
C GLY A 44 -9.79 24.90 -13.80
N GLY A 45 -9.68 25.16 -12.49
CA GLY A 45 -9.71 24.17 -11.42
C GLY A 45 -8.45 23.31 -11.29
N ASN A 46 -7.33 23.71 -11.89
CA ASN A 46 -6.03 23.06 -11.74
C ASN A 46 -5.35 23.47 -10.42
N LEU A 47 -5.48 24.74 -10.05
CA LEU A 47 -4.90 25.32 -8.84
C LEU A 47 -5.99 25.74 -7.85
N GLN A 48 -5.60 25.78 -6.58
CA GLN A 48 -6.37 26.39 -5.51
C GLN A 48 -5.54 27.52 -4.88
N ARG A 49 -6.20 28.66 -4.64
CA ARG A 49 -5.59 29.82 -3.97
C ARG A 49 -5.91 29.77 -2.48
N HIS A 50 -4.91 30.02 -1.65
CA HIS A 50 -5.05 30.19 -0.19
C HIS A 50 -4.36 31.50 0.25
N GLY A 51 -4.83 32.11 1.33
CA GLY A 51 -4.36 33.42 1.78
C GLY A 51 -4.94 34.62 1.02
N LYS A 52 -4.62 35.84 1.48
CA LYS A 52 -5.14 37.12 0.94
C LYS A 52 -4.02 38.02 0.44
N GLY A 53 -4.31 38.86 -0.56
CA GLY A 53 -3.39 39.89 -1.05
C GLY A 53 -2.02 39.34 -1.52
N PRO A 54 -0.90 40.04 -1.24
CA PRO A 54 0.45 39.61 -1.60
C PRO A 54 0.89 38.27 -0.98
N ALA A 55 0.27 37.89 0.14
CA ALA A 55 0.50 36.60 0.79
C ALA A 55 -0.23 35.43 0.11
N SER A 56 -0.97 35.67 -0.98
CA SER A 56 -1.67 34.61 -1.71
C SER A 56 -0.71 33.54 -2.20
N ARG A 57 -1.03 32.29 -1.87
CA ARG A 57 -0.32 31.09 -2.26
C ARG A 57 -1.18 30.24 -3.18
N TYR A 58 -0.53 29.52 -4.08
CA TYR A 58 -1.17 28.66 -5.06
C TYR A 58 -0.54 27.28 -5.02
N ARG A 59 -1.39 26.26 -4.93
CA ARG A 59 -1.01 24.84 -4.96
C ARG A 59 -1.96 24.08 -5.88
N LEU A 60 -1.57 22.87 -6.28
CA LEU A 60 -2.47 22.00 -7.04
C LEU A 60 -3.76 21.75 -6.25
N ARG A 61 -4.89 21.74 -6.95
CA ARG A 61 -6.20 21.54 -6.33
C ARG A 61 -6.31 20.10 -5.84
N ALA A 62 -6.66 19.92 -4.56
CA ALA A 62 -6.98 18.60 -4.04
C ALA A 62 -8.36 18.14 -4.54
N ILE A 63 -8.52 16.83 -4.76
CA ILE A 63 -9.79 16.21 -5.12
C ILE A 63 -10.40 15.61 -3.85
N ARG A 64 -11.71 15.74 -3.68
CA ARG A 64 -12.46 15.03 -2.64
C ARG A 64 -13.85 14.73 -3.17
N ARG A 65 -14.24 13.46 -3.12
CA ARG A 65 -15.55 12.96 -3.50
C ARG A 65 -16.06 12.01 -2.43
N ARG A 66 -17.38 12.00 -2.24
CA ARG A 66 -18.07 11.11 -1.31
C ARG A 66 -19.14 10.36 -2.08
N PHE A 67 -19.15 9.05 -1.93
CA PHE A 67 -20.09 8.15 -2.60
C PHE A 67 -20.86 7.33 -1.56
N ARG A 68 -22.06 6.88 -1.92
CA ARG A 68 -22.79 5.86 -1.16
C ARG A 68 -22.27 4.50 -1.59
N LEU A 69 -22.03 3.60 -0.64
CA LEU A 69 -21.51 2.25 -0.93
C LEU A 69 -22.57 1.32 -1.55
N LYS A 70 -23.85 1.54 -1.25
CA LYS A 70 -24.94 0.73 -1.80
C LYS A 70 -25.01 0.87 -3.33
N ASN A 71 -24.86 -0.26 -4.03
CA ASN A 71 -24.87 -0.35 -5.50
C ASN A 71 -23.83 0.56 -6.18
N LEU A 72 -22.69 0.77 -5.50
CA LEU A 72 -21.60 1.56 -6.06
C LEU A 72 -20.92 0.74 -7.15
N ASP A 73 -20.75 1.35 -8.33
CA ASP A 73 -19.88 0.85 -9.40
C ASP A 73 -18.50 1.47 -9.20
N GLU A 74 -17.56 0.65 -8.74
CA GLU A 74 -16.20 1.04 -8.41
C GLU A 74 -15.43 1.58 -9.62
N HIS A 75 -15.66 1.00 -10.80
CA HIS A 75 -14.98 1.37 -12.02
C HIS A 75 -15.39 2.78 -12.44
N ARG A 76 -16.69 3.06 -12.42
CA ARG A 76 -17.21 4.40 -12.74
C ARG A 76 -16.74 5.45 -11.74
N VAL A 77 -16.67 5.12 -10.45
CA VAL A 77 -16.12 6.03 -9.42
C VAL A 77 -14.68 6.36 -9.70
N TRP A 78 -13.87 5.35 -10.03
CA TRP A 78 -12.46 5.55 -10.31
C TRP A 78 -12.25 6.37 -11.58
N ASP A 79 -13.00 6.11 -12.65
CA ASP A 79 -12.91 6.87 -13.90
C ASP A 79 -13.19 8.37 -13.70
N GLU A 80 -14.20 8.72 -12.89
CA GLU A 80 -14.47 10.12 -12.53
C GLU A 80 -13.26 10.78 -11.84
N VAL A 81 -12.69 10.10 -10.84
CA VAL A 81 -11.55 10.61 -10.08
C VAL A 81 -10.29 10.68 -10.95
N ALA A 82 -10.03 9.67 -11.78
CA ALA A 82 -8.89 9.60 -12.69
C ALA A 82 -8.92 10.71 -13.74
N ALA A 83 -10.09 11.04 -14.28
CA ALA A 83 -10.25 12.17 -15.20
C ALA A 83 -9.91 13.51 -14.53
N GLU A 84 -10.31 13.70 -13.26
CA GLU A 84 -9.93 14.88 -12.49
C GLU A 84 -8.43 14.94 -12.20
N ILE A 85 -7.82 13.80 -11.85
CA ILE A 85 -6.37 13.68 -11.67
C ILE A 85 -5.66 14.12 -12.95
N ALA A 86 -6.02 13.53 -14.10
CA ALA A 86 -5.40 13.82 -15.38
C ALA A 86 -5.49 15.30 -15.78
N ARG A 87 -6.61 15.96 -15.45
CA ARG A 87 -6.77 17.41 -15.68
C ARG A 87 -5.83 18.24 -14.80
N ILE A 88 -5.64 17.87 -13.53
CA ILE A 88 -4.83 18.64 -12.56
C ILE A 88 -3.34 18.37 -12.77
N ARG A 89 -2.95 17.10 -12.73
CA ARG A 89 -1.59 16.59 -12.90
C ARG A 89 -1.64 15.26 -13.66
N PRO A 90 -1.36 15.24 -14.98
CA PRO A 90 -1.19 14.00 -15.72
C PRO A 90 -0.12 13.12 -15.06
N LEU A 91 -0.48 11.87 -14.77
CA LEU A 91 0.45 10.90 -14.21
C LEU A 91 1.21 10.19 -15.32
N GLN A 92 2.41 9.71 -15.01
CA GLN A 92 3.14 8.80 -15.88
C GLN A 92 2.32 7.51 -16.09
N PRO A 93 2.43 6.83 -17.25
CA PRO A 93 1.59 5.68 -17.58
C PRO A 93 1.61 4.59 -16.50
N ASP A 94 2.77 4.24 -15.97
CA ASP A 94 2.90 3.18 -14.96
C ASP A 94 2.26 3.61 -13.64
N ALA A 95 2.46 4.85 -13.21
CA ALA A 95 1.82 5.40 -12.03
C ALA A 95 0.29 5.45 -12.17
N ALA A 96 -0.23 5.82 -13.35
CA ALA A 96 -1.66 5.82 -13.64
C ALA A 96 -2.25 4.39 -13.58
N ARG A 97 -1.60 3.41 -14.22
CA ARG A 97 -2.07 2.01 -14.22
C ARG A 97 -2.03 1.40 -12.82
N SER A 98 -0.92 1.54 -12.11
CA SER A 98 -0.77 1.02 -10.74
C SER A 98 -1.76 1.64 -9.76
N LEU A 99 -1.95 2.96 -9.84
CA LEU A 99 -2.91 3.65 -8.99
C LEU A 99 -4.35 3.22 -9.32
N ALA A 100 -4.68 3.05 -10.61
CA ALA A 100 -6.00 2.61 -11.04
C ALA A 100 -6.34 1.20 -10.55
N TYR A 101 -5.40 0.27 -10.70
CA TYR A 101 -5.53 -1.08 -10.18
C TYR A 101 -5.75 -1.06 -8.66
N ALA A 102 -4.83 -0.45 -7.91
CA ALA A 102 -4.91 -0.43 -6.45
C ALA A 102 -6.17 0.28 -5.94
N ALA A 103 -6.56 1.42 -6.54
CA ALA A 103 -7.76 2.14 -6.11
C ALA A 103 -9.05 1.34 -6.36
N SER A 104 -9.15 0.65 -7.50
CA SER A 104 -10.31 -0.18 -7.84
C SER A 104 -10.45 -1.36 -6.87
N GLU A 105 -9.36 -2.08 -6.59
CA GLU A 105 -9.35 -3.17 -5.61
C GLU A 105 -9.75 -2.71 -4.21
N ILE A 106 -9.30 -1.53 -3.78
CA ILE A 106 -9.66 -0.98 -2.47
C ILE A 106 -11.12 -0.51 -2.43
N LEU A 107 -11.64 0.05 -3.52
CA LEU A 107 -13.06 0.41 -3.62
C LEU A 107 -13.95 -0.84 -3.59
N ASN A 108 -13.58 -1.91 -4.29
CA ASN A 108 -14.28 -3.20 -4.23
C ASN A 108 -14.31 -3.78 -2.82
N ASN A 109 -13.17 -3.81 -2.14
CA ASN A 109 -13.11 -4.22 -0.74
C ASN A 109 -14.03 -3.37 0.16
N ALA A 110 -14.15 -2.07 -0.11
CA ALA A 110 -15.06 -1.19 0.62
C ALA A 110 -16.54 -1.54 0.35
N VAL A 111 -16.90 -1.86 -0.89
CA VAL A 111 -18.27 -2.28 -1.27
C VAL A 111 -18.63 -3.61 -0.61
N ASP A 112 -17.76 -4.61 -0.74
CA ASP A 112 -18.08 -5.99 -0.35
C ASP A 112 -17.94 -6.26 1.15
N HIS A 113 -17.00 -5.59 1.82
CA HIS A 113 -16.57 -6.01 3.15
C HIS A 113 -16.72 -4.96 4.25
N SER A 114 -16.82 -3.66 3.92
CA SER A 114 -16.82 -2.61 4.95
C SER A 114 -18.07 -2.65 5.84
N ARG A 115 -19.22 -3.08 5.32
CA ARG A 115 -20.55 -2.88 5.92
C ARG A 115 -20.84 -1.40 6.27
N GLY A 116 -20.16 -0.48 5.59
CA GLY A 116 -20.34 0.96 5.71
C GLY A 116 -21.51 1.47 4.88
N ARG A 117 -21.76 2.78 4.96
CA ARG A 117 -22.75 3.49 4.15
C ARG A 117 -22.11 4.34 3.08
N THR A 118 -20.90 4.86 3.34
CA THR A 118 -20.24 5.79 2.44
C THR A 118 -18.75 5.52 2.33
N VAL A 119 -18.19 5.90 1.20
CA VAL A 119 -16.75 5.94 0.95
C VAL A 119 -16.36 7.34 0.49
N VAL A 120 -15.24 7.84 0.99
CA VAL A 120 -14.62 9.09 0.55
C VAL A 120 -13.35 8.77 -0.20
N VAL A 121 -13.24 9.30 -1.42
CA VAL A 121 -12.01 9.28 -2.21
C VAL A 121 -11.44 10.70 -2.22
N ALA A 122 -10.22 10.85 -1.74
CA ALA A 122 -9.52 12.13 -1.73
C ALA A 122 -8.14 11.99 -2.36
N VAL A 123 -7.74 12.98 -3.16
CA VAL A 123 -6.43 13.00 -3.82
C VAL A 123 -5.72 14.30 -3.46
N ALA A 124 -4.50 14.16 -2.97
CA ALA A 124 -3.58 15.27 -2.74
C ALA A 124 -2.37 15.12 -3.67
N PHE A 125 -1.84 16.28 -4.06
CA PHE A 125 -0.71 16.40 -4.97
C PHE A 125 0.41 17.11 -4.22
N ASP A 126 1.41 16.34 -3.80
CA ASP A 126 2.57 16.82 -3.07
C ASP A 126 3.74 17.13 -4.01
N LYS A 127 4.77 17.79 -3.47
CA LYS A 127 5.97 18.15 -4.21
C LYS A 127 6.70 16.91 -4.76
N GLY A 128 7.43 17.08 -5.86
CA GLY A 128 8.23 16.00 -6.45
C GLY A 128 7.41 14.97 -7.24
N GLY A 129 6.22 15.36 -7.71
CA GLY A 129 5.34 14.47 -8.47
C GLY A 129 4.59 13.43 -7.63
N THR A 130 4.66 13.52 -6.29
CA THR A 130 3.98 12.59 -5.38
C THR A 130 2.47 12.82 -5.41
N THR A 131 1.70 11.76 -5.68
CA THR A 131 0.23 11.76 -5.66
C THR A 131 -0.25 10.79 -4.59
N VAL A 132 -0.99 11.32 -3.61
CA VAL A 132 -1.54 10.55 -2.49
C VAL A 132 -3.04 10.41 -2.66
N THR A 133 -3.50 9.20 -2.95
CA THR A 133 -4.92 8.86 -3.00
C THR A 133 -5.33 8.20 -1.70
N THR A 134 -6.31 8.77 -1.02
CA THR A 134 -6.89 8.23 0.22
C THR A 134 -8.31 7.76 -0.06
N ILE A 135 -8.58 6.48 0.21
CA ILE A 135 -9.91 5.88 0.17
C ILE A 135 -10.30 5.52 1.60
N GLN A 136 -11.45 6.03 2.05
CA GLN A 136 -11.91 5.85 3.42
C GLN A 136 -13.38 5.51 3.49
N ASP A 137 -13.71 4.33 4.03
CA ASP A 137 -15.08 3.93 4.36
C ASP A 137 -15.45 4.27 5.82
N ASP A 138 -16.73 4.28 6.14
CA ASP A 138 -17.28 4.45 7.49
C ASP A 138 -17.72 3.12 8.15
N GLY A 139 -17.18 2.00 7.66
CA GLY A 139 -17.54 0.63 8.01
C GLY A 139 -17.02 0.14 9.35
N VAL A 140 -16.92 -1.18 9.47
CA VAL A 140 -16.48 -1.89 10.68
C VAL A 140 -14.96 -1.83 10.90
N GLY A 141 -14.20 -1.62 9.82
CA GLY A 141 -12.74 -1.65 9.81
C GLY A 141 -12.15 -3.01 9.44
N VAL A 142 -11.21 -3.01 8.50
CA VAL A 142 -10.61 -4.23 7.91
C VAL A 142 -10.01 -5.18 8.95
N PHE A 143 -9.20 -4.69 9.90
CA PHE A 143 -8.53 -5.57 10.86
C PHE A 143 -9.53 -6.21 11.83
N ARG A 144 -10.57 -5.47 12.26
CA ARG A 144 -11.65 -6.04 13.09
C ARG A 144 -12.34 -7.15 12.34
N ARG A 145 -12.69 -6.90 11.08
CA ARG A 145 -13.41 -7.85 10.25
C ARG A 145 -12.59 -9.12 10.04
N VAL A 146 -11.32 -8.99 9.71
CA VAL A 146 -10.41 -10.13 9.50
C VAL A 146 -10.20 -10.92 10.80
N CYS A 147 -10.05 -10.25 11.95
CA CYS A 147 -10.02 -10.95 13.24
C CYS A 147 -11.30 -11.74 13.52
N GLN A 148 -12.48 -11.17 13.23
CA GLN A 148 -13.76 -11.83 13.45
C GLN A 148 -13.99 -13.01 12.50
N ASP A 149 -13.72 -12.82 11.21
CA ASP A 149 -13.98 -13.84 10.18
C ASP A 149 -13.03 -15.05 10.31
N PHE A 150 -11.80 -14.86 10.82
CA PHE A 150 -10.76 -15.90 10.88
C PHE A 150 -10.30 -16.28 12.30
N GLY A 151 -10.88 -15.67 13.34
CA GLY A 151 -10.54 -15.97 14.73
C GLY A 151 -9.14 -15.52 15.17
N TYR A 152 -8.59 -14.47 14.58
CA TYR A 152 -7.29 -13.92 15.00
C TYR A 152 -7.43 -13.08 16.27
N ALA A 153 -6.54 -13.30 17.23
CA ALA A 153 -6.60 -12.66 18.55
C ALA A 153 -6.35 -11.16 18.49
N THR A 154 -5.46 -10.71 17.59
CA THR A 154 -5.04 -9.31 17.51
C THR A 154 -5.04 -8.78 16.07
N PRO A 155 -5.18 -7.44 15.88
CA PRO A 155 -4.98 -6.81 14.57
C PRO A 155 -3.62 -7.11 13.94
N GLN A 156 -2.58 -7.28 14.76
CA GLN A 156 -1.23 -7.63 14.33
C GLN A 156 -1.20 -9.02 13.69
N ASP A 157 -1.87 -10.00 14.31
CA ASP A 157 -2.05 -11.32 13.71
C ASP A 157 -2.77 -11.21 12.36
N ALA A 158 -3.83 -10.41 12.28
CA ALA A 158 -4.54 -10.17 11.01
C ALA A 158 -3.62 -9.57 9.94
N ILE A 159 -2.77 -8.60 10.28
CA ILE A 159 -1.81 -7.99 9.35
C ILE A 159 -0.83 -9.03 8.81
N VAL A 160 -0.25 -9.88 9.69
CA VAL A 160 0.65 -10.97 9.26
C VAL A 160 -0.02 -11.92 8.27
N GLN A 161 -1.33 -12.17 8.40
CA GLN A 161 -2.05 -13.05 7.48
C GLN A 161 -2.47 -12.36 6.18
N LEU A 162 -2.79 -11.05 6.22
CA LEU A 162 -3.06 -10.24 5.03
C LEU A 162 -1.79 -10.07 4.19
N GLU A 163 -0.64 -9.89 4.84
CA GLU A 163 0.65 -9.68 4.19
C GLU A 163 1.09 -10.87 3.34
N LYS A 164 0.67 -12.10 3.70
CA LYS A 164 0.95 -13.31 2.90
C LYS A 164 0.13 -13.39 1.61
N GLY A 165 -1.01 -12.70 1.54
CA GLY A 165 -1.98 -12.81 0.45
C GLY A 165 -2.92 -14.02 0.55
N LYS A 166 -3.78 -14.18 -0.45
CA LYS A 166 -4.82 -15.24 -0.58
C LYS A 166 -5.83 -15.31 0.58
N LEU A 167 -6.00 -14.24 1.36
CA LEU A 167 -6.90 -14.23 2.49
C LEU A 167 -8.27 -13.73 2.03
N THR A 168 -9.28 -14.58 2.10
CA THR A 168 -10.66 -14.28 1.67
C THR A 168 -11.65 -15.07 2.50
N SER A 169 -12.73 -14.43 2.97
CA SER A 169 -13.83 -15.11 3.65
C SER A 169 -14.91 -15.62 2.68
N ASP A 170 -14.78 -15.30 1.39
CA ASP A 170 -15.63 -15.81 0.30
C ASP A 170 -14.77 -16.23 -0.92
N PRO A 171 -14.20 -17.45 -0.90
CA PRO A 171 -13.35 -17.95 -1.98
C PRO A 171 -14.07 -18.13 -3.33
N ALA A 172 -15.41 -18.20 -3.33
CA ALA A 172 -16.18 -18.37 -4.56
C ALA A 172 -16.26 -17.07 -5.37
N ARG A 173 -16.14 -15.91 -4.70
CA ARG A 173 -16.26 -14.58 -5.32
C ARG A 173 -14.96 -13.78 -5.31
N HIS A 174 -14.06 -14.07 -4.37
CA HIS A 174 -12.80 -13.33 -4.23
C HIS A 174 -11.62 -14.26 -4.09
N SER A 175 -10.57 -14.02 -4.89
CA SER A 175 -9.29 -14.76 -4.81
C SER A 175 -8.48 -14.45 -3.55
N GLY A 176 -8.79 -13.35 -2.85
CA GLY A 176 -8.00 -12.86 -1.71
C GLY A 176 -6.65 -12.25 -2.10
N GLU A 177 -6.46 -11.93 -3.37
CA GLU A 177 -5.20 -11.42 -3.93
C GLU A 177 -5.18 -9.88 -4.06
N GLY A 178 -6.34 -9.26 -4.25
CA GLY A 178 -6.48 -7.83 -4.56
C GLY A 178 -5.77 -6.90 -3.58
N LEU A 179 -6.02 -7.06 -2.28
CA LEU A 179 -5.36 -6.25 -1.25
C LEU A 179 -3.84 -6.47 -1.22
N PHE A 180 -3.40 -7.73 -1.39
CA PHE A 180 -1.98 -8.07 -1.40
C PHE A 180 -1.26 -7.38 -2.56
N PHE A 181 -1.76 -7.52 -3.78
CA PHE A 181 -1.14 -6.89 -4.95
C PHE A 181 -1.26 -5.36 -4.90
N SER A 182 -2.38 -4.82 -4.41
CA SER A 182 -2.53 -3.38 -4.17
C SER A 182 -1.46 -2.83 -3.22
N SER A 183 -1.07 -3.61 -2.21
CA SER A 183 0.00 -3.22 -1.28
C SER A 183 1.39 -3.14 -1.91
N LYS A 184 1.58 -3.78 -3.07
CA LYS A 184 2.86 -3.84 -3.82
C LYS A 184 2.85 -3.03 -5.11
N ALA A 185 1.67 -2.60 -5.58
CA ALA A 185 1.49 -1.89 -6.84
C ALA A 185 1.93 -0.42 -6.78
N VAL A 186 1.93 0.19 -5.60
CA VAL A 186 2.20 1.63 -5.40
C VAL A 186 3.54 1.84 -4.69
N THR A 187 4.07 3.07 -4.71
CA THR A 187 5.34 3.41 -4.05
C THR A 187 5.24 3.20 -2.55
N ARG A 188 4.15 3.68 -1.94
CA ARG A 188 3.86 3.43 -0.54
C ARG A 188 2.38 3.14 -0.33
N PHE A 189 2.11 2.04 0.33
CA PHE A 189 0.79 1.60 0.72
C PHE A 189 0.62 1.72 2.23
N ARG A 190 -0.53 2.19 2.67
CA ARG A 190 -0.87 2.25 4.10
C ARG A 190 -2.33 1.90 4.33
N LEU A 191 -2.58 0.78 4.99
CA LEU A 191 -3.90 0.30 5.39
C LEU A 191 -4.13 0.56 6.88
N GLU A 192 -5.18 1.29 7.21
CA GLU A 192 -5.39 1.80 8.57
C GLU A 192 -6.78 1.46 9.09
N SER A 193 -6.84 1.00 10.35
CA SER A 193 -8.10 0.80 11.07
C SER A 193 -7.82 0.63 12.56
N GLN A 194 -8.68 1.18 13.42
CA GLN A 194 -8.64 0.98 14.88
C GLN A 194 -7.27 1.27 15.53
N GLY A 195 -6.69 2.43 15.24
CA GLY A 195 -5.46 2.85 15.92
C GLY A 195 -4.17 2.23 15.37
N ILE A 196 -4.25 1.31 14.40
CA ILE A 196 -3.10 0.61 13.84
C ILE A 196 -3.06 0.73 12.31
N ALA A 197 -1.85 0.69 11.75
CA ALA A 197 -1.60 0.74 10.32
C ALA A 197 -0.64 -0.36 9.89
N TRP A 198 -0.97 -1.03 8.79
CA TRP A 198 -0.02 -1.81 8.00
C TRP A 198 0.55 -0.92 6.90
N ILE A 199 1.87 -0.87 6.78
CA ILE A 199 2.61 -0.01 5.86
C ILE A 199 3.49 -0.89 4.99
N VAL A 200 3.47 -0.66 3.69
CA VAL A 200 4.40 -1.27 2.74
C VAL A 200 5.07 -0.16 1.94
N ASP A 201 6.38 -0.23 1.82
CA ASP A 201 7.19 0.71 1.03
C ASP A 201 7.99 -0.07 -0.02
N SER A 202 7.67 0.18 -1.29
CA SER A 202 8.27 -0.56 -2.40
C SER A 202 9.72 -0.14 -2.69
N GLN A 203 10.13 1.05 -2.26
CA GLN A 203 11.47 1.59 -2.56
C GLN A 203 12.53 0.93 -1.67
N VAL A 204 12.23 0.79 -0.38
CA VAL A 204 13.09 0.06 0.57
C VAL A 204 12.74 -1.43 0.66
N ARG A 205 11.69 -1.86 -0.04
CA ARG A 205 11.17 -3.25 -0.04
C ARG A 205 10.87 -3.76 1.35
N ASP A 206 10.22 -2.92 2.15
CA ASP A 206 9.97 -3.17 3.56
C ASP A 206 8.47 -3.11 3.90
N SER A 207 8.10 -3.78 4.98
CA SER A 207 6.76 -3.87 5.52
C SER A 207 6.80 -3.64 7.02
N GLY A 208 5.87 -2.85 7.54
CA GLY A 208 5.86 -2.47 8.95
C GLY A 208 4.48 -2.24 9.51
N ILE A 209 4.41 -2.14 10.84
CA ILE A 209 3.21 -1.75 11.57
C ILE A 209 3.52 -0.46 12.31
N GLY A 210 2.56 0.47 12.29
CA GLY A 210 2.67 1.72 13.02
C GLY A 210 1.33 2.14 13.63
N PRO A 211 1.34 3.19 14.47
CA PRO A 211 0.11 3.77 15.00
C PRO A 211 -0.69 4.45 13.87
N SER A 212 -2.00 4.54 14.05
CA SER A 212 -2.89 5.29 13.18
C SER A 212 -3.85 6.16 13.98
N ASP A 213 -4.18 7.32 13.45
CA ASP A 213 -5.28 8.18 13.90
C ASP A 213 -6.63 7.82 13.24
N ALA A 214 -6.68 6.72 12.47
CA ALA A 214 -7.90 6.29 11.82
C ALA A 214 -8.95 5.92 12.87
N GLY A 215 -10.08 6.64 12.83
CA GLY A 215 -11.26 6.34 13.65
C GLY A 215 -12.01 5.11 13.16
N ARG A 216 -13.34 5.23 13.07
CA ARG A 216 -14.20 4.16 12.56
C ARG A 216 -13.99 3.93 11.05
N GLY A 217 -14.06 2.67 10.64
CA GLY A 217 -13.92 2.24 9.25
C GLY A 217 -12.51 1.81 8.88
N THR A 218 -12.26 1.78 7.58
CA THR A 218 -10.93 1.55 7.00
C THR A 218 -10.49 2.77 6.23
N ARG A 219 -9.22 3.16 6.37
CA ARG A 219 -8.59 4.18 5.54
C ARG A 219 -7.37 3.58 4.85
N VAL A 220 -7.32 3.69 3.53
CA VAL A 220 -6.20 3.25 2.72
C VAL A 220 -5.56 4.46 2.07
N ARG A 221 -4.25 4.60 2.18
CA ARG A 221 -3.47 5.61 1.45
C ARG A 221 -2.59 4.90 0.44
N LEU A 222 -2.73 5.34 -0.81
CA LEU A 222 -2.01 4.88 -1.98
C LEU A 222 -1.14 6.03 -2.46
N GLU A 223 0.16 5.95 -2.24
CA GLU A 223 1.12 6.95 -2.67
C GLU A 223 1.86 6.47 -3.91
N THR A 224 1.83 7.30 -4.95
CA THR A 224 2.60 7.08 -6.17
C THR A 224 3.57 8.24 -6.37
N VAL A 225 4.84 7.91 -6.56
CA VAL A 225 5.89 8.89 -6.86
C VAL A 225 6.35 8.67 -8.28
N SER A 226 6.28 9.72 -9.11
CA SER A 226 6.66 9.64 -10.53
C SER A 226 8.06 9.01 -10.69
N GLY A 227 8.16 8.01 -11.57
CA GLY A 227 9.41 7.26 -11.83
C GLY A 227 9.82 6.24 -10.77
N HIS A 228 9.08 6.11 -9.66
CA HIS A 228 9.39 5.20 -8.56
C HIS A 228 8.24 4.24 -8.22
N VAL A 229 7.27 4.10 -9.14
CA VAL A 229 6.18 3.14 -9.01
C VAL A 229 6.62 1.81 -9.64
N PRO A 230 6.45 0.67 -8.96
CA PRO A 230 6.68 -0.64 -9.57
C PRO A 230 5.77 -0.85 -10.78
N ARG A 231 6.29 -1.49 -11.83
CA ARG A 231 5.44 -1.96 -12.92
C ARG A 231 4.56 -3.11 -12.41
N LEU A 232 3.26 -3.04 -12.66
CA LEU A 232 2.30 -4.06 -12.20
C LEU A 232 2.70 -5.45 -12.68
N GLU A 233 3.18 -5.55 -13.92
CA GLU A 233 3.58 -6.80 -14.55
C GLU A 233 4.74 -7.45 -13.78
N ASP A 234 5.72 -6.67 -13.32
CA ASP A 234 6.84 -7.18 -12.51
C ASP A 234 6.37 -7.61 -11.12
N VAL A 235 5.40 -6.90 -10.55
CA VAL A 235 4.79 -7.25 -9.26
C VAL A 235 4.09 -8.60 -9.39
N PHE A 236 3.22 -8.80 -10.38
CA PHE A 236 2.56 -10.08 -10.60
C PHE A 236 3.57 -11.20 -10.86
N ALA A 237 4.52 -10.99 -11.78
CA ALA A 237 5.55 -11.96 -12.13
C ALA A 237 6.38 -12.41 -10.92
N SER A 238 6.65 -11.52 -9.96
CA SER A 238 7.41 -11.85 -8.75
C SER A 238 6.71 -12.87 -7.84
N TYR A 239 5.37 -12.94 -7.92
CA TYR A 239 4.55 -13.76 -7.04
C TYR A 239 3.86 -14.96 -7.75
N THR A 240 3.82 -14.93 -9.08
CA THR A 240 3.25 -16.01 -9.89
C THR A 240 4.31 -17.00 -10.37
N ASP A 241 3.90 -18.24 -10.60
CA ASP A 241 4.72 -19.22 -11.31
C ASP A 241 4.74 -18.90 -12.82
N PRO A 242 5.90 -18.80 -13.50
CA PRO A 242 5.96 -18.43 -14.91
C PRO A 242 5.24 -19.38 -15.87
N GLY A 243 5.15 -20.68 -15.53
CA GLY A 243 4.51 -21.68 -16.40
C GLY A 243 3.00 -21.71 -16.27
N SER A 244 2.48 -21.56 -15.05
CA SER A 244 1.04 -21.67 -14.75
C SER A 244 0.35 -20.33 -14.48
N LEU A 245 1.10 -19.24 -14.33
CA LEU A 245 0.66 -17.90 -13.93
C LEU A 245 -0.09 -17.85 -12.59
N ARG A 246 -0.08 -18.94 -11.82
CA ARG A 246 -0.77 -19.02 -10.52
C ARG A 246 0.06 -18.30 -9.47
N PHE A 247 -0.59 -17.50 -8.62
CA PHE A 247 0.00 -16.96 -7.40
C PHE A 247 0.45 -18.12 -6.52
N THR A 248 1.75 -18.37 -6.42
CA THR A 248 2.32 -19.54 -5.73
C THR A 248 3.49 -19.18 -4.85
N ARG A 249 3.97 -17.93 -4.94
CA ARG A 249 5.08 -17.43 -4.15
C ARG A 249 4.59 -16.36 -3.20
N THR A 250 5.12 -16.30 -2.00
CA THR A 250 4.85 -15.18 -1.07
C THR A 250 6.09 -14.84 -0.27
N ARG A 251 6.11 -13.66 0.33
CA ARG A 251 7.14 -13.21 1.26
C ARG A 251 6.46 -12.93 2.60
N ALA A 252 6.94 -13.54 3.66
CA ALA A 252 6.51 -13.26 5.01
C ALA A 252 7.59 -12.45 5.74
N THR A 253 7.26 -11.21 6.10
CA THR A 253 8.17 -10.33 6.85
C THR A 253 8.12 -10.68 8.34
N ILE A 254 9.18 -11.29 8.85
CA ILE A 254 9.22 -11.91 10.19
C ILE A 254 9.02 -10.88 11.30
N LYS A 255 9.53 -9.66 11.13
CA LYS A 255 9.36 -8.59 12.13
C LYS A 255 7.91 -8.13 12.36
N LEU A 256 7.00 -8.38 11.41
CA LEU A 256 5.57 -8.13 11.63
C LEU A 256 5.01 -9.06 12.71
N ALA A 257 5.57 -10.27 12.84
CA ALA A 257 5.21 -11.21 13.90
C ALA A 257 5.97 -10.96 15.21
N ALA A 258 7.02 -10.15 15.20
CA ALA A 258 7.91 -9.89 16.34
C ALA A 258 7.65 -8.57 17.08
N LEU A 259 6.58 -7.83 16.74
CA LEU A 259 6.31 -6.50 17.31
C LEU A 259 6.18 -6.54 18.84
N GLY A 260 7.28 -6.20 19.52
CA GLY A 260 7.39 -6.15 20.98
C GLY A 260 7.79 -7.45 21.65
N THR A 261 8.05 -8.53 20.90
CA THR A 261 8.49 -9.81 21.48
C THR A 261 9.65 -10.42 20.71
N THR A 262 10.54 -11.08 21.44
CA THR A 262 11.52 -11.98 20.85
C THR A 262 10.80 -13.24 20.36
N LEU A 263 11.00 -13.64 19.11
CA LEU A 263 10.40 -14.85 18.52
C LEU A 263 11.05 -16.10 19.10
N VAL A 264 10.59 -16.54 20.28
CA VAL A 264 11.20 -17.65 21.02
C VAL A 264 10.35 -18.91 20.95
N SER A 265 9.03 -18.77 20.93
CA SER A 265 8.09 -19.86 21.18
C SER A 265 7.65 -20.59 19.91
N ARG A 266 7.24 -21.86 20.08
CA ARG A 266 6.57 -22.63 19.03
C ARG A 266 5.22 -22.03 18.64
N SER A 267 4.50 -21.42 19.57
CA SER A 267 3.21 -20.81 19.30
C SER A 267 3.31 -19.61 18.36
N GLU A 268 4.36 -18.79 18.50
CA GLU A 268 4.68 -17.70 17.56
C GLU A 268 5.01 -18.25 16.18
N ALA A 269 5.83 -19.30 16.10
CA ALA A 269 6.13 -19.97 14.84
C ALA A 269 4.87 -20.53 14.17
N LYS A 270 3.96 -21.17 14.92
CA LYS A 270 2.69 -21.68 14.38
C LYS A 270 1.82 -20.58 13.78
N ARG A 271 1.72 -19.42 14.44
CA ARG A 271 0.99 -18.26 13.88
C ARG A 271 1.65 -17.74 12.61
N LEU A 272 2.98 -17.69 12.57
CA LEU A 272 3.73 -17.29 11.38
C LEU A 272 3.52 -18.27 10.22
N VAL A 273 3.61 -19.58 10.44
CA VAL A 273 3.52 -20.57 9.34
C VAL A 273 2.09 -20.91 8.94
N ALA A 274 1.09 -20.45 9.70
CA ALA A 274 -0.31 -20.56 9.32
C ALA A 274 -0.52 -20.04 7.89
N ARG A 275 -1.26 -20.80 7.08
CA ARG A 275 -1.59 -20.53 5.67
C ARG A 275 -0.41 -20.50 4.69
N LEU A 276 0.82 -20.76 5.12
CA LEU A 276 1.95 -20.90 4.18
C LEU A 276 1.78 -22.11 3.25
N THR A 277 0.93 -23.06 3.61
CA THR A 277 0.52 -24.20 2.78
C THR A 277 -0.23 -23.81 1.51
N ASP A 278 -0.73 -22.57 1.43
CA ASP A 278 -1.41 -22.05 0.23
C ASP A 278 -0.40 -21.68 -0.89
N PHE A 279 0.90 -21.77 -0.59
CA PHE A 279 2.01 -21.38 -1.45
C PHE A 279 2.98 -22.54 -1.68
N ARG A 280 3.71 -22.49 -2.80
CA ARG A 280 4.80 -23.43 -3.11
C ARG A 280 6.16 -22.89 -2.69
N ASN A 281 6.38 -21.59 -2.80
CA ASN A 281 7.63 -20.94 -2.42
C ASN A 281 7.34 -19.81 -1.43
N VAL A 282 7.97 -19.86 -0.26
CA VAL A 282 7.82 -18.84 0.77
C VAL A 282 9.18 -18.30 1.13
N THR A 283 9.38 -17.00 0.87
CA THR A 283 10.52 -16.27 1.38
C THR A 283 10.22 -15.82 2.81
N LEU A 284 11.04 -16.23 3.76
CA LEU A 284 10.98 -15.81 5.16
C LEU A 284 12.03 -14.72 5.38
N ASP A 285 11.59 -13.48 5.56
CA ASP A 285 12.48 -12.32 5.66
C ASP A 285 12.78 -11.94 7.11
N PHE A 286 14.01 -12.25 7.54
CA PHE A 286 14.52 -12.00 8.89
C PHE A 286 15.20 -10.63 9.03
N SER A 287 15.12 -9.75 8.02
CA SER A 287 15.74 -8.43 8.08
C SER A 287 15.25 -7.64 9.30
N GLY A 288 16.19 -7.17 10.13
CA GLY A 288 15.90 -6.43 11.37
C GLY A 288 15.50 -7.31 12.57
N ILE A 289 15.75 -8.63 12.51
CA ILE A 289 15.59 -9.54 13.65
C ILE A 289 16.95 -9.79 14.28
N ASP A 290 17.10 -9.46 15.56
CA ASP A 290 18.35 -9.66 16.29
C ASP A 290 18.56 -11.13 16.68
N VAL A 291 17.52 -11.79 17.18
CA VAL A 291 17.59 -13.17 17.67
C VAL A 291 16.25 -13.89 17.49
N VAL A 292 16.34 -15.20 17.24
CA VAL A 292 15.21 -16.14 17.23
C VAL A 292 15.51 -17.32 18.15
N GLY A 293 14.50 -17.79 18.87
CA GLY A 293 14.65 -18.91 19.79
C GLY A 293 14.61 -20.27 19.12
N GLN A 294 15.13 -21.28 19.83
CA GLN A 294 15.19 -22.65 19.32
C GLN A 294 13.80 -23.21 19.03
N GLY A 295 12.81 -22.95 19.90
CA GLY A 295 11.44 -23.43 19.71
C GLY A 295 10.81 -22.90 18.43
N PHE A 296 11.03 -21.62 18.13
CA PHE A 296 10.59 -21.01 16.88
C PHE A 296 11.23 -21.68 15.65
N CYS A 297 12.57 -21.76 15.59
CA CYS A 297 13.26 -22.35 14.44
C CYS A 297 12.93 -23.84 14.23
N ASP A 298 12.84 -24.60 15.32
CA ASP A 298 12.46 -26.01 15.30
C ASP A 298 11.06 -26.23 14.70
N GLU A 299 10.09 -25.39 15.09
CA GLU A 299 8.73 -25.47 14.55
C GLU A 299 8.69 -25.09 13.06
N VAL A 300 9.36 -24.01 12.64
CA VAL A 300 9.33 -23.53 11.25
C VAL A 300 10.11 -24.46 10.30
N PHE A 301 11.38 -24.72 10.62
CA PHE A 301 12.31 -25.34 9.67
C PHE A 301 12.43 -26.86 9.79
N ARG A 302 11.91 -27.46 10.87
CA ARG A 302 11.85 -28.92 11.02
C ARG A 302 10.41 -29.45 11.03
N VAL A 303 9.56 -28.98 11.95
CA VAL A 303 8.21 -29.54 12.10
C VAL A 303 7.33 -29.20 10.89
N PHE A 304 7.16 -27.91 10.59
CA PHE A 304 6.34 -27.45 9.48
C PHE A 304 6.92 -27.90 8.14
N ALA A 305 8.22 -27.71 7.90
CA ALA A 305 8.87 -28.11 6.65
C ALA A 305 8.72 -29.62 6.37
N ARG A 306 8.81 -30.48 7.40
CA ARG A 306 8.57 -31.92 7.26
C ARG A 306 7.10 -32.25 7.01
N ALA A 307 6.18 -31.57 7.68
CA ALA A 307 4.74 -31.79 7.49
C ALA A 307 4.26 -31.32 6.11
N HIS A 308 4.96 -30.34 5.50
CA HIS A 308 4.57 -29.71 4.25
C HIS A 308 5.73 -29.67 3.24
N PRO A 309 6.22 -30.82 2.74
CA PRO A 309 7.39 -30.89 1.87
C PRO A 309 7.21 -30.20 0.50
N LYS A 310 5.97 -29.90 0.12
CA LYS A 310 5.63 -29.15 -1.10
C LYS A 310 5.82 -27.63 -0.96
N VAL A 311 6.06 -27.14 0.26
CA VAL A 311 6.29 -25.72 0.56
C VAL A 311 7.79 -25.51 0.75
N ALA A 312 8.44 -24.89 -0.23
CA ALA A 312 9.84 -24.51 -0.14
C ALA A 312 9.98 -23.24 0.71
N LEU A 313 10.71 -23.34 1.83
CA LEU A 313 11.01 -22.21 2.71
C LEU A 313 12.41 -21.65 2.41
N GLU A 314 12.49 -20.37 2.05
CA GLU A 314 13.73 -19.66 1.75
C GLU A 314 13.97 -18.52 2.76
N PRO A 315 14.83 -18.73 3.77
CA PRO A 315 15.17 -17.69 4.73
C PRO A 315 16.16 -16.69 4.11
N VAL A 316 15.88 -15.40 4.26
CA VAL A 316 16.72 -14.30 3.77
C VAL A 316 16.87 -13.23 4.86
N GLY A 317 17.84 -12.32 4.70
CA GLY A 317 18.00 -11.18 5.62
C GLY A 317 18.44 -11.55 7.03
N MET A 318 19.07 -12.71 7.21
CA MET A 318 19.53 -13.19 8.52
C MET A 318 20.85 -12.53 8.91
N ASN A 319 20.98 -12.17 10.19
CA ASN A 319 22.29 -11.96 10.81
C ASN A 319 22.92 -13.30 11.22
N ASP A 320 24.17 -13.29 11.71
CA ASP A 320 24.91 -14.50 12.07
C ASP A 320 24.20 -15.35 13.15
N THR A 321 23.59 -14.70 14.16
CA THR A 321 22.87 -15.38 15.24
C THR A 321 21.63 -16.10 14.70
N VAL A 322 20.82 -15.44 13.88
CA VAL A 322 19.64 -16.03 13.24
C VAL A 322 20.06 -17.15 12.28
N ALA A 323 21.09 -16.93 11.46
CA ALA A 323 21.58 -17.92 10.51
C ALA A 323 22.04 -19.20 11.20
N PHE A 324 22.77 -19.09 12.32
CA PHE A 324 23.17 -20.23 13.14
C PHE A 324 21.96 -21.04 13.64
N MET A 325 20.94 -20.35 14.18
CA MET A 325 19.73 -21.00 14.71
C MET A 325 18.92 -21.71 13.64
N VAL A 326 18.79 -21.10 12.46
CA VAL A 326 18.10 -21.70 11.30
C VAL A 326 18.88 -22.91 10.77
N ALA A 327 20.20 -22.81 10.63
CA ALA A 327 21.05 -23.90 10.18
C ALA A 327 20.98 -25.10 11.13
N ARG A 328 21.02 -24.85 12.45
CA ARG A 328 20.87 -25.89 13.49
C ARG A 328 19.54 -26.64 13.37
N ALA A 329 18.43 -25.93 13.16
CA ALA A 329 17.12 -26.56 13.01
C ALA A 329 17.02 -27.41 11.73
N ARG A 330 17.61 -26.94 10.62
CA ARG A 330 17.66 -27.68 9.34
C ARG A 330 18.55 -28.93 9.41
N ALA A 331 19.72 -28.84 10.05
CA ALA A 331 20.58 -29.99 10.26
C ALA A 331 19.87 -31.09 11.06
N ALA A 332 19.15 -30.72 12.12
CA ALA A 332 18.34 -31.65 12.90
C ALA A 332 17.18 -32.28 12.09
N ALA A 333 16.69 -31.60 11.04
CA ALA A 333 15.68 -32.13 10.13
C ALA A 333 16.26 -33.17 9.15
N ALA A 334 17.52 -33.04 8.75
CA ALA A 334 18.17 -33.93 7.79
C ALA A 334 18.67 -35.26 8.41
N MET A 335 18.89 -35.29 9.74
CA MET A 335 19.40 -36.46 10.46
C MET A 335 18.32 -37.49 10.86
N ARG A 336 17.05 -37.30 10.47
CA ARG A 336 15.90 -38.12 10.87
C ARG A 336 14.91 -38.33 9.73
#